data_AF-A0A1Y4EAV7-F1
#
_entry.id   AF-A0A1Y4EAV7-F1
#
_cell.length_a   1.000
_cell.length_b   1.000
_cell.length_c   1.000
_cell.angle_alpha   90.00
_cell.angle_beta   90.00
_cell.angle_gamma   90.00
#
_symmetry.space_group_name_H-M   'P 1'
#
loop_
_entity.id
_entity.type
_entity.pdbx_description
1 polymer ?
#
loop_
_entity_poly.entity_id
_entity_poly.type
_entity_poly.pdbx_seq_one_letter_code
_entity_poly.pdbx_strand_id
1 'polypeptide(L)'
;MADEKQETTAAETAQAPKKKINWKAKRLPIVIAAVVVVTVLGVAGWAWRSTPEFCDQLCHNTMGKYYQSFENDTTSLAYAHKGVVDNQCLGCHEQTLGQMGSQIQAQLSGSYDTPLAKESYSNEFCLQSGCHSGAGVMPGATESSTADFSFDPHSDYHGVQQCNTCHRMHDQSVFTCATCHQVGAWEGEGGVPEGWTVQDLGYDGKTGAVPDGWTTPDLFEATVTQ
;
A
#
# COMPACT_ATOMS: atom_id res chain seq x y z
N MET A 1 79.58 -32.73 -74.87
CA MET A 1 78.95 -31.56 -75.52
C MET A 1 77.44 -31.80 -75.53
N ALA A 2 76.65 -30.74 -75.43
CA ALA A 2 75.25 -30.63 -74.94
C ALA A 2 75.22 -30.26 -73.43
N ASP A 3 75.20 -28.97 -73.08
CA ASP A 3 74.02 -28.08 -72.92
C ASP A 3 73.08 -28.53 -71.80
N GLU A 4 72.97 -27.74 -70.73
CA GLU A 4 71.72 -27.03 -70.36
C GLU A 4 71.96 -26.08 -69.17
N LYS A 5 71.68 -24.79 -69.37
CA LYS A 5 71.43 -23.80 -68.31
C LYS A 5 69.95 -23.84 -67.96
N GLN A 6 69.57 -23.83 -66.68
CA GLN A 6 68.61 -22.83 -66.21
C GLN A 6 68.57 -22.64 -64.69
N GLU A 7 68.52 -21.37 -64.35
CA GLU A 7 68.43 -20.73 -63.05
C GLU A 7 66.94 -20.59 -62.65
N THR A 8 66.69 -20.70 -61.34
CA THR A 8 65.66 -19.98 -60.55
C THR A 8 64.24 -19.80 -61.10
N THR A 9 63.25 -20.30 -60.34
CA THR A 9 62.02 -19.53 -60.10
C THR A 9 61.52 -19.80 -58.68
N ALA A 10 61.52 -18.75 -57.87
CA ALA A 10 60.90 -18.69 -56.56
C ALA A 10 59.37 -18.78 -56.70
N ALA A 11 58.74 -19.72 -56.00
CA ALA A 11 57.29 -19.75 -55.85
C ALA A 11 56.89 -18.83 -54.69
N GLU A 12 56.37 -17.66 -55.06
CA GLU A 12 55.73 -16.69 -54.18
C GLU A 12 54.35 -17.23 -53.77
N THR A 13 54.21 -17.64 -52.49
CA THR A 13 52.93 -18.12 -51.96
C THR A 13 52.01 -16.92 -51.66
N ALA A 14 51.04 -16.68 -52.54
CA ALA A 14 50.01 -15.66 -52.36
C ALA A 14 49.16 -15.94 -51.11
N GLN A 15 49.16 -15.01 -50.14
CA GLN A 15 48.28 -15.04 -48.97
C GLN A 15 46.87 -14.55 -49.36
N ALA A 16 45.85 -15.37 -49.12
CA ALA A 16 44.44 -15.00 -49.29
C ALA A 16 44.03 -13.86 -48.31
N PRO A 17 43.14 -12.94 -48.71
CA PRO A 17 42.81 -11.77 -47.90
C PRO A 17 42.01 -12.18 -46.65
N LYS A 18 42.55 -11.87 -45.47
CA LYS A 18 41.81 -12.00 -44.20
C LYS A 18 40.60 -11.07 -44.22
N LYS A 19 39.39 -11.64 -44.29
CA LYS A 19 38.13 -10.90 -44.10
C LYS A 19 38.20 -10.15 -42.76
N LYS A 20 38.23 -8.82 -42.80
CA LYS A 20 38.16 -7.97 -41.60
C LYS A 20 36.80 -8.23 -40.93
N ILE A 21 36.80 -8.99 -39.85
CA ILE A 21 35.60 -9.26 -39.06
C ILE A 21 35.10 -7.92 -38.51
N ASN A 22 33.98 -7.42 -39.02
CA ASN A 22 33.37 -6.18 -38.54
C ASN A 22 32.76 -6.43 -37.16
N TRP A 23 33.57 -6.26 -36.14
CA TRP A 23 33.23 -6.53 -34.74
C TRP A 23 32.09 -5.64 -34.21
N LYS A 24 31.87 -4.45 -34.82
CA LYS A 24 30.72 -3.59 -34.52
C LYS A 24 29.40 -4.24 -34.93
N ALA A 25 29.36 -4.97 -36.05
CA ALA A 25 28.17 -5.69 -36.51
C ALA A 25 27.83 -6.92 -35.64
N LYS A 26 28.82 -7.51 -34.94
CA LYS A 26 28.59 -8.61 -33.99
C LYS A 26 28.19 -8.15 -32.58
N ARG A 27 28.57 -6.92 -32.20
CA ARG A 27 28.18 -6.33 -30.91
C ARG A 27 26.79 -5.73 -30.91
N LEU A 28 26.35 -5.19 -32.04
CA LEU A 28 25.01 -4.62 -32.20
C LEU A 28 23.88 -5.57 -31.74
N PRO A 29 23.83 -6.87 -32.15
CA PRO A 29 22.78 -7.77 -31.66
C PRO A 29 22.87 -8.06 -30.16
N ILE A 30 24.08 -8.08 -29.58
CA ILE A 30 24.27 -8.28 -28.13
C ILE A 30 23.76 -7.06 -27.36
N VAL A 31 24.06 -5.85 -27.83
CA VAL A 31 23.58 -4.60 -27.22
C VAL A 31 22.06 -4.51 -27.33
N ILE A 32 21.50 -4.84 -28.50
CA ILE A 32 20.03 -4.86 -28.69
C ILE A 32 19.40 -5.89 -27.74
N ALA A 33 19.95 -7.10 -27.65
CA ALA A 33 19.44 -8.13 -26.74
C ALA A 33 19.51 -7.66 -25.28
N ALA A 34 20.62 -7.05 -24.86
CA ALA A 34 20.77 -6.51 -23.50
C ALA A 34 19.76 -5.39 -23.21
N VAL A 35 19.54 -4.46 -24.14
CA VAL A 35 18.55 -3.40 -24.00
C VAL A 35 17.13 -3.98 -23.90
N VAL A 36 16.80 -4.97 -24.72
CA VAL A 36 15.50 -5.65 -24.65
C VAL A 36 15.31 -6.32 -23.30
N VAL A 37 16.30 -7.06 -22.80
CA VAL A 37 16.24 -7.72 -21.49
C VAL A 37 16.06 -6.71 -20.37
N VAL A 38 16.86 -5.64 -20.33
CA VAL A 38 16.74 -4.59 -19.31
C VAL A 38 15.36 -3.93 -19.36
N THR A 39 14.83 -3.69 -20.55
CA THR A 39 13.51 -3.07 -20.72
C THR A 39 12.40 -3.99 -20.21
N VAL A 40 12.45 -5.28 -20.55
CA VAL A 40 11.48 -6.28 -20.09
C VAL A 40 11.51 -6.41 -18.57
N LEU A 41 12.71 -6.49 -17.97
CA LEU A 41 12.87 -6.54 -16.52
C LEU A 41 12.41 -5.25 -15.83
N GLY A 42 12.67 -4.09 -16.42
CA GLY A 42 12.23 -2.80 -15.90
C GLY A 42 10.70 -2.68 -15.86
N VAL A 43 10.02 -3.08 -16.93
CA VAL A 43 8.55 -3.07 -16.98
C VAL A 43 7.96 -4.08 -16.00
N ALA A 44 8.48 -5.30 -15.96
CA ALA A 44 8.01 -6.34 -15.05
C ALA A 44 8.22 -5.93 -13.57
N GLY A 45 9.39 -5.41 -13.23
CA GLY A 45 9.70 -4.90 -11.89
C GLY A 45 8.82 -3.71 -11.51
N TRP A 46 8.51 -2.83 -12.46
CA TRP A 46 7.61 -1.70 -12.23
C TRP A 46 6.16 -2.09 -11.99
N ALA A 47 5.68 -3.16 -12.63
CA ALA A 47 4.35 -3.69 -12.33
C ALA A 47 4.35 -4.43 -10.98
N TRP A 48 5.40 -5.21 -10.73
CA TRP A 48 5.51 -6.02 -9.52
C TRP A 48 5.62 -5.19 -8.24
N ARG A 49 6.29 -4.03 -8.25
CA ARG A 49 6.45 -3.18 -7.04
C ARG A 49 5.15 -2.72 -6.37
N SER A 50 4.02 -2.76 -7.09
CA SER A 50 2.72 -2.36 -6.57
C SER A 50 1.95 -3.51 -5.94
N THR A 51 2.44 -4.74 -6.10
CA THR A 51 1.74 -5.95 -5.66
C THR A 51 1.96 -6.26 -4.17
N PRO A 52 1.01 -6.93 -3.51
CA PRO A 52 1.15 -7.36 -2.12
C PRO A 52 2.33 -8.31 -1.93
N GLU A 53 2.61 -9.19 -2.90
CA GLU A 53 3.74 -10.11 -2.79
C GLU A 53 5.09 -9.40 -2.81
N PHE A 54 5.23 -8.27 -3.51
CA PHE A 54 6.45 -7.48 -3.44
C PHE A 54 6.68 -6.93 -2.03
N CYS A 55 5.63 -6.36 -1.42
CA CYS A 55 5.68 -5.81 -0.08
C CYS A 55 5.94 -6.88 0.98
N ASP A 56 5.30 -8.05 0.87
CA ASP A 56 5.55 -9.17 1.76
C ASP A 56 6.95 -9.76 1.55
N GLN A 57 7.36 -10.08 0.33
CA GLN A 57 8.64 -10.77 0.12
C GLN A 57 9.86 -9.90 0.48
N LEU A 58 9.82 -8.60 0.18
CA LEU A 58 10.94 -7.70 0.50
C LEU A 58 10.91 -7.19 1.94
N CYS A 59 9.71 -7.03 2.52
CA CYS A 59 9.53 -6.44 3.84
C CYS A 59 8.81 -7.38 4.82
N HIS A 60 8.86 -8.71 4.66
CA HIS A 60 8.02 -9.70 5.37
C HIS A 60 7.89 -9.47 6.88
N ASN A 61 8.96 -9.04 7.56
CA ASN A 61 8.94 -8.79 9.00
C ASN A 61 8.08 -7.57 9.39
N THR A 62 8.06 -6.53 8.57
CA THR A 62 7.30 -5.30 8.83
C THR A 62 5.95 -5.30 8.13
N MET A 63 5.83 -5.97 7.00
CA MET A 63 4.63 -6.00 6.15
C MET A 63 3.75 -7.24 6.29
N GLY A 64 4.23 -8.34 6.88
CA GLY A 64 3.51 -9.61 6.88
C GLY A 64 2.10 -9.55 7.47
N LYS A 65 1.89 -8.86 8.60
CA LYS A 65 0.53 -8.66 9.17
C LYS A 65 -0.40 -7.91 8.20
N TYR A 66 0.13 -6.87 7.54
CA TYR A 66 -0.63 -6.02 6.63
C TYR A 66 -0.97 -6.76 5.33
N TYR A 67 -0.03 -7.58 4.84
CA TYR A 67 -0.28 -8.52 3.75
C TYR A 67 -1.40 -9.51 4.13
N GLN A 68 -1.32 -10.14 5.31
CA GLN A 68 -2.33 -11.12 5.75
C GLN A 68 -3.73 -10.51 5.86
N SER A 69 -3.84 -9.31 6.45
CA SER A 69 -5.14 -8.62 6.53
C SER A 69 -5.67 -8.29 5.13
N PHE A 70 -4.82 -7.81 4.22
CA PHE A 70 -5.24 -7.44 2.86
C PHE A 70 -5.58 -8.64 1.96
N GLU A 71 -4.79 -9.70 1.99
CA GLU A 71 -4.94 -10.85 1.07
C GLU A 71 -5.91 -11.91 1.58
N ASN A 72 -5.95 -12.16 2.90
CA ASN A 72 -6.54 -13.37 3.46
C ASN A 72 -7.64 -13.12 4.49
N ASP A 73 -7.67 -11.97 5.15
CA ASP A 73 -8.68 -11.68 6.18
C ASP A 73 -9.93 -11.04 5.61
N THR A 74 -10.93 -11.88 5.30
CA THR A 74 -12.23 -11.45 4.75
C THR A 74 -13.03 -10.53 5.67
N THR A 75 -12.62 -10.40 6.94
CA THR A 75 -13.29 -9.52 7.92
C THR A 75 -12.62 -8.16 8.02
N SER A 76 -11.42 -7.98 7.44
CA SER A 76 -10.73 -6.71 7.47
C SER A 76 -11.25 -5.73 6.41
N LEU A 77 -11.20 -4.44 6.73
CA LEU A 77 -11.61 -3.41 5.79
C LEU A 77 -10.60 -3.28 4.63
N ALA A 78 -9.32 -3.57 4.86
CA ALA A 78 -8.31 -3.65 3.82
C ALA A 78 -8.65 -4.71 2.76
N TYR A 79 -9.08 -5.90 3.17
CA TYR A 79 -9.55 -6.94 2.24
C TYR A 79 -10.78 -6.48 1.45
N ALA A 80 -11.74 -5.84 2.12
CA ALA A 80 -12.93 -5.31 1.44
C ALA A 80 -12.59 -4.29 0.34
N HIS A 81 -11.49 -3.54 0.50
CA HIS A 81 -11.03 -2.55 -0.47
C HIS A 81 -10.12 -3.13 -1.57
N LYS A 82 -9.64 -4.38 -1.43
CA LYS A 82 -8.75 -5.06 -2.37
C LYS A 82 -9.20 -4.95 -3.83
N GLY A 83 -10.49 -5.17 -4.07
CA GLY A 83 -11.08 -5.14 -5.42
C GLY A 83 -11.17 -3.74 -6.03
N VAL A 84 -11.22 -2.68 -5.22
CA VAL A 84 -11.29 -1.29 -5.69
C VAL A 84 -9.91 -0.77 -6.10
N VAL A 85 -8.84 -1.33 -5.54
CA VAL A 85 -7.45 -0.94 -5.79
C VAL A 85 -6.70 -1.91 -6.72
N ASP A 86 -7.41 -2.72 -7.50
CA ASP A 86 -6.84 -3.73 -8.42
C ASP A 86 -5.80 -4.65 -7.75
N ASN A 87 -6.04 -5.00 -6.49
CA ASN A 87 -5.11 -5.75 -5.66
C ASN A 87 -3.72 -5.09 -5.49
N GLN A 88 -3.64 -3.76 -5.40
CA GLN A 88 -2.38 -3.04 -5.25
C GLN A 88 -2.31 -2.27 -3.94
N CYS A 89 -1.29 -2.51 -3.12
CA CYS A 89 -1.07 -1.78 -1.87
C CYS A 89 -0.91 -0.27 -2.13
N LEU A 90 -0.29 0.08 -3.26
CA LEU A 90 -0.05 1.47 -3.65
C LEU A 90 -1.31 2.20 -4.13
N GLY A 91 -2.45 1.51 -4.25
CA GLY A 91 -3.74 2.17 -4.48
C GLY A 91 -4.19 3.01 -3.29
N CYS A 92 -3.70 2.70 -2.08
CA CYS A 92 -3.88 3.54 -0.89
C CYS A 92 -2.55 4.13 -0.40
N HIS A 93 -1.51 3.30 -0.30
CA HIS A 93 -0.19 3.71 0.17
C HIS A 93 0.66 4.26 -0.97
N GLU A 94 0.35 5.44 -1.49
CA GLU A 94 1.21 6.05 -2.50
C GLU A 94 2.61 6.28 -1.91
N GLN A 95 3.62 5.73 -2.58
CA GLN A 95 5.02 5.88 -2.19
C GLN A 95 5.85 6.33 -3.37
N THR A 96 6.63 7.39 -3.17
CA THR A 96 7.68 7.79 -4.11
C THR A 96 8.82 6.76 -4.09
N LEU A 97 9.61 6.72 -5.17
CA LEU A 97 10.79 5.85 -5.24
C LEU A 97 11.82 6.14 -4.14
N GLY A 98 11.95 7.40 -3.72
CA GLY A 98 12.81 7.79 -2.61
C GLY A 98 12.33 7.21 -1.27
N GLN A 99 11.02 7.29 -1.00
CA GLN A 99 10.42 6.70 0.20
C GLN A 99 10.58 5.18 0.21
N MET A 100 10.28 4.51 -0.90
CA MET A 100 10.49 3.06 -1.04
C MET A 100 11.95 2.67 -0.79
N GLY A 101 12.91 3.41 -1.35
CA GLY A 101 14.33 3.21 -1.11
C GLY A 101 14.71 3.36 0.37
N SER A 102 14.15 4.36 1.05
CA SER A 102 14.38 4.58 2.49
C SER A 102 13.82 3.45 3.35
N GLN A 103 12.65 2.90 3.00
CA GLN A 103 12.04 1.77 3.70
C GLN A 103 12.86 0.49 3.53
N ILE A 104 13.32 0.21 2.30
CA ILE A 104 14.22 -0.92 2.04
C ILE A 104 15.51 -0.77 2.84
N GLN A 105 16.09 0.43 2.87
CA GLN A 105 17.29 0.68 3.66
C GLN A 105 17.04 0.44 5.15
N ALA A 106 15.95 0.96 5.70
CA ALA A 106 15.56 0.76 7.09
C ALA A 106 15.36 -0.73 7.41
N GLN A 107 14.74 -1.48 6.49
CA GLN A 107 14.54 -2.93 6.60
C GLN A 107 15.87 -3.69 6.67
N LEU A 108 16.84 -3.32 5.82
CA LEU A 108 18.17 -3.94 5.79
C LEU A 108 19.03 -3.59 7.01
N SER A 109 18.91 -2.37 7.54
CA SER A 109 19.63 -1.94 8.75
C SER A 109 18.93 -2.35 10.04
N GLY A 110 17.68 -2.82 9.98
CA GLY A 110 16.85 -3.10 11.17
C GLY A 110 16.41 -1.84 11.91
N SER A 111 16.48 -0.65 11.29
CA SER A 111 16.15 0.62 11.91
C SER A 111 14.70 1.01 11.63
N TYR A 112 13.77 0.20 12.14
CA TYR A 112 12.33 0.41 12.02
C TYR A 112 11.63 0.05 13.33
N ASP A 113 10.49 0.67 13.58
CA ASP A 113 9.63 0.35 14.72
C ASP A 113 8.70 -0.81 14.39
N THR A 114 8.34 -1.59 15.43
CA THR A 114 7.30 -2.62 15.35
C THR A 114 6.30 -2.44 16.50
N PRO A 115 5.00 -2.26 16.21
CA PRO A 115 4.39 -2.16 14.88
C PRO A 115 4.81 -0.89 14.12
N LEU A 116 4.71 -0.90 12.79
CA LEU A 116 4.89 0.30 11.98
C LEU A 116 3.92 1.41 12.44
N ALA A 117 4.34 2.66 12.32
CA ALA A 117 3.47 3.81 12.54
C ALA A 117 2.22 3.70 11.66
N LYS A 118 1.06 4.02 12.22
CA LYS A 118 -0.20 3.97 11.48
C LYS A 118 -0.26 5.12 10.50
N GLU A 119 -0.59 4.81 9.25
CA GLU A 119 -0.95 5.82 8.26
C GLU A 119 -2.40 6.27 8.49
N SER A 120 -2.66 7.57 8.35
CA SER A 120 -3.99 8.16 8.50
C SER A 120 -4.39 8.87 7.21
N TYR A 121 -5.55 8.51 6.67
CA TYR A 121 -6.12 9.18 5.50
C TYR A 121 -7.18 10.19 5.92
N SER A 122 -7.27 11.30 5.20
CA SER A 122 -8.31 12.30 5.44
C SER A 122 -9.67 11.83 4.91
N ASN A 123 -10.75 12.45 5.38
CA ASN A 123 -12.09 12.20 4.84
C ASN A 123 -12.16 12.40 3.33
N GLU A 124 -11.46 13.40 2.79
CA GLU A 124 -11.44 13.69 1.36
C GLU A 124 -10.88 12.54 0.55
N PHE A 125 -9.93 11.76 1.07
CA PHE A 125 -9.41 10.57 0.42
C PHE A 125 -10.48 9.48 0.28
N CYS A 126 -11.24 9.22 1.35
CA CYS A 126 -12.31 8.23 1.35
C CYS A 126 -13.49 8.66 0.47
N LEU A 127 -13.78 9.97 0.47
CA LEU A 127 -14.91 10.59 -0.22
C LEU A 127 -14.58 11.00 -1.66
N GLN A 128 -13.49 10.50 -2.25
CA GLN A 128 -13.19 10.76 -3.66
C GLN A 128 -14.31 10.26 -4.59
N SER A 129 -14.37 10.86 -5.78
CA SER A 129 -15.33 10.47 -6.81
C SER A 129 -15.12 9.00 -7.20
N GLY A 130 -16.18 8.20 -7.14
CA GLY A 130 -16.13 6.76 -7.43
C GLY A 130 -15.90 5.87 -6.20
N CYS A 131 -15.71 6.46 -5.02
CA CYS A 131 -15.63 5.77 -3.73
C CYS A 131 -16.89 6.07 -2.89
N HIS A 132 -16.74 6.78 -1.75
CA HIS A 132 -17.84 7.04 -0.80
C HIS A 132 -18.58 8.37 -1.00
N SER A 133 -18.26 9.15 -2.04
CA SER A 133 -18.90 10.47 -2.32
C SER A 133 -20.42 10.43 -2.55
N GLY A 134 -21.00 9.24 -2.80
CA GLY A 134 -22.43 9.06 -3.09
C GLY A 134 -23.09 7.88 -2.38
N ALA A 135 -22.41 7.22 -1.44
CA ALA A 135 -22.88 5.97 -0.82
C ALA A 135 -23.79 6.17 0.39
N GLY A 136 -24.16 7.42 0.70
CA GLY A 136 -24.97 7.72 1.88
C GLY A 136 -24.18 7.61 3.20
N VAL A 137 -22.89 7.93 3.15
CA VAL A 137 -21.92 7.87 4.27
C VAL A 137 -21.66 9.25 4.88
N MET A 138 -22.32 10.26 4.34
CA MET A 138 -22.22 11.66 4.77
C MET A 138 -23.24 11.93 5.87
N PRO A 139 -23.02 12.95 6.72
CA PRO A 139 -24.00 13.33 7.75
C PRO A 139 -25.42 13.45 7.19
N GLY A 140 -26.36 12.70 7.79
CA GLY A 140 -27.77 12.69 7.39
C GLY A 140 -28.10 11.76 6.22
N ALA A 141 -27.13 11.00 5.73
CA ALA A 141 -27.38 9.88 4.85
C ALA A 141 -27.25 8.59 5.66
N THR A 142 -28.33 7.82 5.70
CA THR A 142 -28.29 6.47 6.26
C THR A 142 -27.68 5.57 5.20
N GLU A 143 -26.48 5.04 5.44
CA GLU A 143 -26.03 3.88 4.69
C GLU A 143 -27.00 2.72 4.98
N SER A 144 -27.19 1.82 4.01
CA SER A 144 -27.96 0.59 4.25
C SER A 144 -27.39 -0.25 5.40
N SER A 145 -26.10 -0.09 5.70
CA SER A 145 -25.37 -0.79 6.76
C SER A 145 -25.72 -0.30 8.17
N THR A 146 -26.23 0.94 8.31
CA THR A 146 -26.58 1.56 9.59
C THR A 146 -28.07 1.93 9.67
N ALA A 147 -28.85 1.59 8.64
CA ALA A 147 -30.29 1.87 8.59
C ALA A 147 -31.09 1.25 9.75
N ASP A 148 -30.57 0.18 10.36
CA ASP A 148 -31.18 -0.51 11.50
C ASP A 148 -30.83 0.12 12.86
N PHE A 149 -29.99 1.16 12.88
CA PHE A 149 -29.66 1.88 14.12
C PHE A 149 -30.72 2.95 14.39
N SER A 150 -31.03 3.16 15.68
CA SER A 150 -31.92 4.25 16.09
C SER A 150 -31.29 5.64 15.92
N PHE A 151 -30.01 5.71 15.59
CA PHE A 151 -29.22 6.92 15.37
C PHE A 151 -28.30 6.75 14.15
N ASP A 152 -27.95 7.87 13.52
CA ASP A 152 -26.98 7.89 12.43
C ASP A 152 -25.55 8.11 12.98
N PRO A 153 -24.66 7.10 12.91
CA PRO A 153 -23.28 7.23 13.37
C PRO A 153 -22.43 8.18 12.50
N HIS A 154 -22.91 8.56 11.31
CA HIS A 154 -22.27 9.55 10.44
C HIS A 154 -22.80 10.97 10.66
N SER A 155 -23.76 11.16 11.57
CA SER A 155 -24.30 12.49 11.88
C SER A 155 -23.25 13.47 12.41
N ASP A 156 -23.53 14.76 12.27
CA ASP A 156 -22.63 15.85 12.65
C ASP A 156 -22.87 16.39 14.09
N TYR A 157 -23.62 15.67 14.93
CA TYR A 157 -23.89 16.07 16.32
C TYR A 157 -22.62 16.29 17.16
N HIS A 158 -21.53 15.59 16.82
CA HIS A 158 -20.22 15.75 17.46
C HIS A 158 -19.22 16.53 16.59
N GLY A 159 -19.69 17.14 15.50
CA GLY A 159 -18.86 17.64 14.41
C GLY A 159 -18.47 16.54 13.42
N VAL A 160 -17.75 16.94 12.37
CA VAL A 160 -17.31 16.01 11.32
C VAL A 160 -16.10 15.21 11.81
N GLN A 161 -16.32 13.93 12.11
CA GLN A 161 -15.25 13.02 12.53
C GLN A 161 -14.44 12.51 11.35
N GLN A 162 -13.16 12.17 11.58
CA GLN A 162 -12.37 11.49 10.57
C GLN A 162 -12.77 10.01 10.44
N CYS A 163 -12.94 9.52 9.20
CA CYS A 163 -13.34 8.12 8.93
C CYS A 163 -12.41 7.12 9.63
N ASN A 164 -11.11 7.41 9.64
CA ASN A 164 -10.04 6.56 10.19
C ASN A 164 -10.06 6.41 11.72
N THR A 165 -10.90 7.18 12.42
CA THR A 165 -11.06 7.09 13.88
C THR A 165 -11.83 5.84 14.27
N CYS A 166 -12.82 5.46 13.45
CA CYS A 166 -13.67 4.30 13.62
C CYS A 166 -13.30 3.18 12.64
N HIS A 167 -13.15 3.50 11.36
CA HIS A 167 -12.86 2.55 10.29
C HIS A 167 -11.36 2.29 10.17
N ARG A 168 -10.91 1.12 10.60
CA ARG A 168 -9.50 0.73 10.52
C ARG A 168 -9.28 -0.32 9.43
N MET A 169 -8.33 -0.04 8.54
CA MET A 169 -8.09 -0.87 7.35
C MET A 169 -7.50 -2.24 7.71
N HIS A 170 -6.36 -2.24 8.39
CA HIS A 170 -5.60 -3.44 8.73
C HIS A 170 -5.75 -3.90 10.19
N ASP A 171 -6.55 -3.19 10.97
CA ASP A 171 -6.88 -3.52 12.36
C ASP A 171 -8.40 -3.68 12.49
N GLN A 172 -8.86 -4.23 13.62
CA GLN A 172 -10.29 -4.24 13.91
C GLN A 172 -10.84 -2.81 13.94
N SER A 173 -11.95 -2.59 13.24
CA SER A 173 -12.68 -1.33 13.32
C SER A 173 -13.30 -1.17 14.70
N VAL A 174 -13.39 0.08 15.15
CA VAL A 174 -13.75 0.43 16.51
C VAL A 174 -15.01 1.28 16.49
N PHE A 175 -16.00 0.89 17.27
CA PHE A 175 -17.24 1.63 17.42
C PHE A 175 -17.11 2.65 18.56
N THR A 176 -16.47 3.78 18.26
CA THR A 176 -16.11 4.81 19.24
C THR A 176 -17.31 5.40 19.99
N CYS A 177 -18.53 5.35 19.42
CA CYS A 177 -19.73 5.81 20.12
C CYS A 177 -19.97 5.03 21.43
N ALA A 178 -19.75 3.70 21.39
CA ALA A 178 -19.93 2.80 22.54
C ALA A 178 -18.98 3.08 23.71
N THR A 179 -17.97 3.91 23.47
CA THR A 179 -17.00 4.29 24.47
C THR A 179 -17.59 5.19 25.54
N CYS A 180 -18.54 6.06 25.16
CA CYS A 180 -19.23 6.97 26.08
C CYS A 180 -20.73 6.68 26.16
N HIS A 181 -21.33 6.17 25.09
CA HIS A 181 -22.75 5.86 25.02
C HIS A 181 -22.99 4.38 25.26
N GLN A 182 -24.04 4.07 26.02
CA GLN A 182 -24.54 2.71 26.09
C GLN A 182 -25.25 2.41 24.78
N VAL A 183 -24.67 1.56 23.94
CA VAL A 183 -25.25 1.15 22.65
C VAL A 183 -25.74 -0.28 22.76
N GLY A 184 -26.92 -0.57 22.20
CA GLY A 184 -27.57 -1.88 22.32
C GLY A 184 -28.12 -2.18 23.72
N ALA A 185 -28.30 -1.15 24.57
CA ALA A 185 -28.90 -1.29 25.90
C ALA A 185 -30.41 -1.46 25.84
N TRP A 186 -31.04 -0.99 24.77
CA TRP A 186 -32.47 -1.02 24.56
C TRP A 186 -32.83 -1.63 23.19
N GLU A 187 -34.03 -2.19 23.09
CA GLU A 187 -34.52 -2.84 21.87
C GLU A 187 -34.63 -1.81 20.74
N GLY A 188 -33.94 -2.06 19.61
CA GLY A 188 -33.94 -1.18 18.44
C GLY A 188 -32.82 -0.13 18.38
N GLU A 189 -31.90 -0.07 19.35
CA GLU A 189 -30.80 0.90 19.33
C GLU A 189 -29.61 0.54 18.43
N GLY A 190 -29.59 -0.68 17.90
CA GLY A 190 -28.40 -1.24 17.25
C GLY A 190 -27.33 -1.59 18.29
N GLY A 191 -26.58 -2.66 18.06
CA GLY A 191 -25.44 -3.05 18.88
C GLY A 191 -24.13 -2.55 18.28
N VAL A 192 -23.01 -2.85 18.94
CA VAL A 192 -21.70 -2.79 18.27
C VAL A 192 -21.77 -3.68 17.02
N PRO A 193 -21.45 -3.17 15.81
CA PRO A 193 -21.52 -3.97 14.60
C PRO A 193 -20.72 -5.28 14.71
N GLU A 194 -21.16 -6.32 14.02
CA GLU A 194 -20.44 -7.59 14.00
C GLU A 194 -19.00 -7.36 13.48
N GLY A 195 -18.01 -7.92 14.19
CA GLY A 195 -16.62 -7.69 13.86
C GLY A 195 -16.14 -6.28 14.19
N TRP A 196 -16.80 -5.54 15.08
CA TRP A 196 -16.28 -4.27 15.61
C TRP A 196 -16.02 -4.40 17.11
N THR A 197 -15.09 -3.60 17.62
CA THR A 197 -14.76 -3.54 19.05
C THR A 197 -15.15 -2.20 19.64
N VAL A 198 -15.26 -2.15 20.96
CA VAL A 198 -15.42 -0.90 21.70
C VAL A 198 -14.04 -0.40 22.10
N GLN A 199 -13.79 0.90 21.97
CA GLN A 199 -12.56 1.49 22.50
C GLN A 199 -12.63 1.54 24.02
N ASP A 200 -11.66 0.89 24.68
CA ASP A 200 -11.48 1.00 26.14
C ASP A 200 -10.78 2.34 26.46
N LEU A 201 -11.38 3.16 27.33
CA LEU A 201 -10.79 4.41 27.84
C LEU A 201 -9.96 4.22 29.11
N GLY A 202 -9.84 2.99 29.61
CA GLY A 202 -9.15 2.71 30.87
C GLY A 202 -10.02 2.91 32.11
N TYR A 203 -9.58 2.30 33.21
CA TYR A 203 -10.34 2.04 34.44
C TYR A 203 -10.65 3.28 35.31
N ASP A 204 -10.13 4.46 34.98
CA ASP A 204 -10.33 5.69 35.76
C ASP A 204 -11.38 6.65 35.16
N GLY A 205 -11.92 6.34 33.97
CA GLY A 205 -12.90 7.18 33.28
C GLY A 205 -12.41 8.61 33.00
N LYS A 206 -11.09 8.87 33.14
CA LYS A 206 -10.50 10.21 33.10
C LYS A 206 -9.23 10.32 32.27
N THR A 207 -8.68 9.24 31.71
CA THR A 207 -7.54 9.35 30.80
C THR A 207 -7.73 8.61 29.48
N GLY A 208 -8.52 9.21 28.59
CA GLY A 208 -8.37 9.02 27.16
C GLY A 208 -8.58 10.36 26.49
N ALA A 209 -7.51 10.94 25.94
CA ALA A 209 -7.66 12.02 24.98
C ALA A 209 -8.68 11.56 23.91
N VAL A 210 -9.55 12.46 23.47
CA VAL A 210 -10.47 12.18 22.39
C VAL A 210 -9.66 11.58 21.22
N PRO A 211 -10.11 10.47 20.58
CA PRO A 211 -9.28 9.78 19.60
C PRO A 211 -8.72 10.73 18.55
N ASP A 212 -7.46 10.54 18.16
CA ASP A 212 -6.79 11.39 17.17
C ASP A 212 -7.67 11.56 15.91
N GLY A 213 -8.01 12.80 15.56
CA GLY A 213 -8.88 13.12 14.43
C GLY A 213 -10.33 13.42 14.79
N TRP A 214 -10.72 13.35 16.07
CA TRP A 214 -12.02 13.84 16.50
C TRP A 214 -12.01 15.36 16.69
N THR A 215 -13.04 16.04 16.17
CA THR A 215 -13.30 17.42 16.55
C THR A 215 -13.91 17.42 17.94
N THR A 216 -13.14 17.81 18.97
CA THR A 216 -13.71 18.05 20.30
C THR A 216 -14.64 19.26 20.21
N PRO A 217 -15.94 19.14 20.55
CA PRO A 217 -16.72 20.33 20.86
C PRO A 217 -16.02 21.09 22.00
N ASP A 218 -16.08 22.42 22.03
CA ASP A 218 -15.51 23.24 23.13
C ASP A 218 -16.02 22.84 24.54
N LEU A 219 -17.02 21.96 24.62
CA LEU A 219 -17.61 21.38 25.82
C LEU A 219 -16.91 20.09 26.31
N PHE A 220 -15.94 19.56 25.56
CA PHE A 220 -15.12 18.40 25.94
C PHE A 220 -13.81 18.79 26.65
N GLU A 221 -13.70 20.02 27.15
CA GLU A 221 -12.86 20.26 28.32
C GLU A 221 -13.47 19.47 29.48
N ALA A 222 -13.02 18.21 29.63
CA ALA A 222 -13.23 17.46 30.86
C ALA A 222 -12.91 18.43 31.99
N THR A 223 -13.91 18.77 32.80
CA THR A 223 -13.80 19.81 33.80
C THR A 223 -12.65 19.41 34.72
N VAL A 224 -11.47 19.99 34.50
CA VAL A 224 -10.34 19.95 35.41
C VAL A 224 -10.69 20.96 36.51
N THR A 225 -11.78 20.67 37.23
CA THR A 225 -12.05 21.37 38.47
C THR A 225 -11.16 20.74 39.51
N GLN A 226 -10.31 21.61 40.06
CA GLN A 226 -9.25 21.40 41.05
C GLN A 226 -9.69 20.56 42.26
#